data_AF-A0A182JYP3-F1
#
_entry.id   AF-A0A182JYP3-F1
#
_cell.length_a   1.000
_cell.length_b   1.000
_cell.length_c   1.000
_cell.angle_alpha   90.00
_cell.angle_beta   90.00
_cell.angle_gamma   90.00
#
_symmetry.space_group_name_H-M   'P 1'
#
loop_
_entity.id
_entity.type
_entity.pdbx_description
1 polymer ?
#
loop_
_entity_poly.entity_id
_entity_poly.type
_entity_poly.pdbx_seq_one_letter_code
_entity_poly.pdbx_strand_id
1 'polypeptide(L)'
;MLGIGFYGSGYALYPPISPCNMTRISVELAPQQEDGLVMYIGPLNYNPRLPVQDFLALELVKGLPVLLLDYGSGTIRIEHRHRFPQDKPFTIEIVLQPQTIEMIVDNCRLSTCMSLDAPKGPNRFLNVNAPLQLGGAAVNLDYLGSLFNWTYVPQDKGFNGCLRNLTINERTYDLGLPSEVKDVNSGCLIRSVAFVASIGTESYYLFAIIACIFVMLILLLLIILHKTYQNEWHDKDMDVAQGTVVDYEEEGGGERDTAFDLNLLNSQFGLARPNDLDSVQYTNITNDQYLGSILLRRKVALDNGADAYPMDDVRCYAYEGDETSYQSLSSLTTCSGSESGLKLPNPSLAPNLQMLAYIYREESSDTEQ
;
A
#
# COMPACT_ATOMS: atom_id res chain seq x y z
N MET A 1 -12.34 -22.92 -6.21
CA MET A 1 -12.26 -21.43 -6.30
C MET A 1 -12.56 -21.07 -7.75
N LEU A 2 -13.59 -20.27 -8.06
CA LEU A 2 -14.08 -20.10 -9.44
C LEU A 2 -13.27 -19.09 -10.30
N GLY A 3 -12.05 -18.73 -9.89
CA GLY A 3 -11.26 -17.73 -10.60
C GLY A 3 -9.76 -17.88 -10.41
N ILE A 4 -9.00 -17.36 -11.36
CA ILE A 4 -7.55 -17.45 -11.47
C ILE A 4 -7.00 -16.19 -12.16
N GLY A 5 -5.91 -15.64 -11.63
CA GLY A 5 -5.30 -14.39 -12.09
C GLY A 5 -3.94 -14.61 -12.74
N PHE A 6 -3.69 -13.89 -13.84
CA PHE A 6 -2.45 -13.96 -14.61
C PHE A 6 -1.83 -12.56 -14.80
N TYR A 7 -0.51 -12.52 -14.94
CA TYR A 7 0.27 -11.27 -15.06
C TYR A 7 1.07 -11.17 -16.37
N GLY A 8 0.77 -12.01 -17.36
CA GLY A 8 1.41 -12.00 -18.68
C GLY A 8 2.62 -12.94 -18.87
N SER A 9 3.18 -13.52 -17.80
CA SER A 9 4.31 -14.48 -17.89
C SER A 9 3.94 -15.92 -17.49
N GLY A 10 2.72 -16.13 -16.99
CA GLY A 10 2.28 -17.36 -16.38
C GLY A 10 1.33 -18.20 -17.23
N TYR A 11 1.17 -19.46 -16.85
CA TYR A 11 0.18 -20.38 -17.42
C TYR A 11 -0.33 -21.33 -16.34
N ALA A 12 -1.53 -21.87 -16.57
CA ALA A 12 -2.11 -22.93 -15.75
C ALA A 12 -2.65 -24.06 -16.63
N LEU A 13 -2.29 -25.29 -16.26
CA LEU A 13 -2.67 -26.51 -16.96
C LEU A 13 -3.86 -27.17 -16.25
N TYR A 14 -4.87 -27.56 -17.02
CA TYR A 14 -6.07 -28.23 -16.56
C TYR A 14 -6.29 -29.53 -17.35
N PRO A 15 -7.10 -30.46 -16.83
CA PRO A 15 -7.44 -31.69 -17.54
C PRO A 15 -7.91 -31.44 -18.99
N PRO A 16 -7.55 -32.32 -19.93
CA PRO A 16 -7.90 -32.17 -21.33
C PRO A 16 -9.43 -32.13 -21.51
N ILE A 17 -9.85 -31.50 -22.61
CA ILE A 17 -11.25 -31.51 -23.03
C ILE A 17 -11.51 -32.72 -23.93
N SER A 18 -12.74 -33.21 -23.94
CA SER A 18 -13.22 -34.15 -24.95
C SER A 18 -14.25 -33.44 -25.82
N PRO A 19 -13.86 -32.86 -26.96
CA PRO A 19 -14.78 -32.25 -27.89
C PRO A 19 -15.80 -33.27 -28.37
N CYS A 20 -17.06 -32.86 -28.48
CA CYS A 20 -18.15 -33.65 -29.03
C CYS A 20 -18.77 -32.94 -30.23
N ASN A 21 -19.85 -33.51 -30.80
CA ASN A 21 -20.49 -32.99 -32.02
C ASN A 21 -20.85 -31.49 -31.92
N MET A 22 -21.24 -31.04 -30.73
CA MET A 22 -21.41 -29.62 -30.43
C MET A 22 -20.64 -29.33 -29.14
N THR A 23 -19.52 -28.63 -29.25
CA THR A 23 -18.72 -28.24 -28.09
C THR A 23 -19.00 -26.79 -27.74
N ARG A 24 -19.39 -26.51 -26.50
CA ARG A 24 -19.67 -25.17 -25.99
C ARG A 24 -18.68 -24.83 -24.88
N ILE A 25 -17.91 -23.77 -25.08
CA ILE A 25 -16.94 -23.23 -24.12
C ILE A 25 -17.43 -21.84 -23.72
N SER A 26 -17.56 -21.57 -22.43
CA SER A 26 -17.91 -20.23 -21.93
C SER A 26 -16.98 -19.84 -20.81
N VAL A 27 -16.46 -18.62 -20.87
CA VAL A 27 -15.49 -18.07 -19.91
C VAL A 27 -15.76 -16.59 -19.67
N GLU A 28 -15.61 -16.15 -18.43
CA GLU A 28 -15.66 -14.75 -18.03
C GLU A 28 -14.25 -14.19 -17.94
N LEU A 29 -14.00 -13.06 -18.62
CA LEU A 29 -12.70 -12.42 -18.69
C LEU A 29 -12.78 -11.00 -18.11
N ALA A 30 -11.76 -10.65 -17.31
CA ALA A 30 -11.49 -9.30 -16.87
C ALA A 30 -10.02 -8.95 -17.19
N PRO A 31 -9.72 -8.58 -18.45
CA PRO A 31 -8.37 -8.23 -18.91
C PRO A 31 -7.89 -6.90 -18.31
N GLN A 32 -6.58 -6.80 -18.12
CA GLN A 32 -5.89 -5.55 -17.77
C GLN A 32 -4.99 -5.03 -18.92
N GLN A 33 -4.79 -5.83 -19.97
CA GLN A 33 -4.02 -5.47 -21.15
C GLN A 33 -4.82 -5.76 -22.43
N GLU A 34 -4.54 -5.01 -23.49
CA GLU A 34 -5.21 -5.16 -24.80
C GLU A 34 -4.81 -6.45 -25.54
N ASP A 35 -3.60 -6.96 -25.29
CA ASP A 35 -3.06 -8.16 -25.91
C ASP A 35 -2.84 -9.26 -24.85
N GLY A 36 -3.10 -10.52 -25.22
CA GLY A 36 -2.70 -11.68 -24.43
C GLY A 36 -3.40 -12.98 -24.81
N LEU A 37 -2.70 -14.10 -24.70
CA LEU A 37 -3.21 -15.45 -24.94
C LEU A 37 -4.02 -15.94 -23.73
N VAL A 38 -5.34 -16.06 -23.90
CA VAL A 38 -6.27 -16.40 -22.84
C VAL A 38 -6.34 -17.91 -22.62
N MET A 39 -6.44 -18.66 -23.72
CA MET A 39 -6.63 -20.12 -23.70
C MET A 39 -5.93 -20.76 -24.89
N TYR A 40 -5.28 -21.89 -24.68
CA TYR A 40 -4.70 -22.72 -25.73
C TYR A 40 -4.94 -24.21 -25.44
N ILE A 41 -5.34 -24.95 -26.48
CA ILE A 41 -5.51 -26.41 -26.45
C ILE A 41 -4.95 -26.93 -27.77
N GLY A 42 -3.87 -27.71 -27.73
CA GLY A 42 -3.19 -28.15 -28.94
C GLY A 42 -1.93 -28.93 -28.63
N PRO A 43 -1.13 -29.27 -29.65
CA PRO A 43 0.11 -30.02 -29.46
C PRO A 43 1.07 -29.28 -28.52
N LEU A 44 1.73 -30.04 -27.63
CA LEU A 44 2.83 -29.56 -26.78
C LEU A 44 4.20 -29.80 -27.43
N ASN A 45 4.26 -30.67 -28.42
CA ASN A 45 5.47 -31.04 -29.12
C ASN A 45 5.14 -31.45 -30.55
N TYR A 46 6.13 -31.32 -31.41
CA TYR A 46 6.04 -31.79 -32.79
C TYR A 46 6.50 -33.24 -32.88
N ASN A 47 5.68 -34.10 -33.50
CA ASN A 47 6.04 -35.48 -33.81
C ASN A 47 5.83 -35.75 -35.30
N PRO A 48 6.90 -35.96 -36.10
CA PRO A 48 6.78 -36.18 -37.54
C PRO A 48 6.07 -37.49 -37.89
N ARG A 49 5.97 -38.45 -36.94
CA ARG A 49 5.28 -39.72 -37.16
C ARG A 49 3.78 -39.64 -36.89
N LEU A 50 3.34 -38.66 -36.11
CA LEU A 50 1.94 -38.43 -35.73
C LEU A 50 1.69 -36.91 -35.68
N PRO A 51 1.58 -36.24 -36.85
CA PRO A 51 1.47 -34.79 -36.93
C PRO A 51 0.04 -34.33 -36.62
N VAL A 52 -0.45 -34.58 -35.41
CA VAL A 52 -1.71 -34.04 -34.93
C VAL A 52 -1.49 -32.56 -34.63
N GLN A 53 -1.90 -31.73 -35.57
CA GLN A 53 -1.67 -30.27 -35.55
C GLN A 53 -2.89 -29.49 -35.07
N ASP A 54 -3.99 -30.18 -34.79
CA ASP A 54 -5.25 -29.59 -34.37
C ASP A 54 -5.05 -28.74 -33.11
N PHE A 55 -5.57 -27.52 -33.13
CA PHE A 55 -5.52 -26.64 -31.97
C PHE A 55 -6.69 -25.67 -31.93
N LEU A 56 -6.97 -25.16 -30.74
CA LEU A 56 -7.88 -24.06 -30.46
C LEU A 56 -7.13 -23.05 -29.59
N ALA A 57 -7.18 -21.77 -29.97
CA ALA A 57 -6.64 -20.69 -29.15
C ALA A 57 -7.61 -19.51 -29.09
N LEU A 58 -7.83 -18.98 -27.88
CA LEU A 58 -8.53 -17.72 -27.66
C LEU A 58 -7.52 -16.68 -27.22
N GLU A 59 -7.44 -15.58 -27.95
CA GLU A 59 -6.50 -14.50 -27.70
C GLU A 59 -7.18 -13.13 -27.75
N LEU A 60 -6.61 -12.15 -27.06
CA LEU A 60 -6.95 -10.74 -27.20
C LEU A 60 -5.89 -10.08 -28.07
N VAL A 61 -6.31 -9.34 -29.10
CA VAL A 61 -5.42 -8.61 -30.01
C VAL A 61 -5.94 -7.20 -30.17
N LYS A 62 -5.18 -6.20 -29.73
CA LYS A 62 -5.56 -4.78 -29.76
C LYS A 62 -6.96 -4.54 -29.18
N GLY A 63 -7.28 -5.23 -28.09
CA GLY A 63 -8.56 -5.13 -27.42
C GLY A 63 -9.70 -5.96 -28.02
N LEU A 64 -9.46 -6.68 -29.11
CA LEU A 64 -10.47 -7.49 -29.79
C LEU A 64 -10.31 -8.97 -29.42
N PRO A 65 -11.39 -9.67 -29.03
CA PRO A 65 -11.39 -11.12 -28.95
C PRO A 65 -11.14 -11.75 -30.31
N VAL A 66 -10.20 -12.69 -30.36
CA VAL A 66 -9.83 -13.43 -31.57
C VAL A 66 -9.79 -14.91 -31.23
N LEU A 67 -10.48 -15.71 -32.03
CA LEU A 67 -10.47 -17.16 -31.96
C LEU A 67 -9.67 -17.73 -33.14
N LEU A 68 -8.66 -18.53 -32.82
CA LEU A 68 -7.91 -19.33 -33.77
C LEU A 68 -8.29 -20.80 -33.63
N LEU A 69 -8.50 -21.48 -34.74
CA LEU A 69 -8.88 -22.89 -34.76
C LEU A 69 -8.28 -23.60 -35.96
N ASP A 70 -7.73 -24.79 -35.75
CA ASP A 70 -7.31 -25.70 -36.81
C ASP A 70 -7.82 -27.11 -36.53
N TYR A 71 -8.52 -27.70 -37.49
CA TYR A 71 -8.96 -29.10 -37.47
C TYR A 71 -8.01 -30.03 -38.25
N GLY A 72 -6.79 -29.57 -38.54
CA GLY A 72 -5.78 -30.28 -39.32
C GLY A 72 -5.85 -30.02 -40.83
N SER A 73 -6.74 -29.14 -41.29
CA SER A 73 -6.90 -28.76 -42.71
C SER A 73 -6.59 -27.28 -42.98
N GLY A 74 -6.00 -26.60 -42.00
CA GLY A 74 -5.58 -25.22 -42.06
C GLY A 74 -6.34 -24.33 -41.10
N THR A 75 -5.66 -23.29 -40.67
CA THR A 75 -6.10 -22.44 -39.57
C THR A 75 -7.14 -21.41 -40.00
N ILE A 76 -8.15 -21.22 -39.15
CA ILE A 76 -9.17 -20.19 -39.24
C ILE A 76 -8.89 -19.13 -38.18
N ARG A 77 -9.18 -17.87 -38.51
CA ARG A 77 -9.09 -16.73 -37.60
C ARG A 77 -10.42 -15.98 -37.60
N ILE A 78 -11.14 -16.04 -36.48
CA ILE A 78 -12.39 -15.32 -36.28
C ILE A 78 -12.11 -14.15 -35.34
N GLU A 79 -12.16 -12.94 -35.88
CA GLU A 79 -11.95 -11.70 -35.13
C GLU A 79 -13.29 -11.05 -34.78
N HIS A 80 -13.47 -10.70 -33.51
CA HIS A 80 -14.66 -10.00 -33.08
C HIS A 80 -14.66 -8.54 -33.55
N ARG A 81 -15.84 -7.98 -33.81
CA ARG A 81 -15.95 -6.59 -34.31
C ARG A 81 -15.76 -5.53 -33.24
N HIS A 82 -16.09 -5.85 -31.99
CA HIS A 82 -16.11 -4.90 -30.89
C HIS A 82 -14.96 -5.19 -29.92
N ARG A 83 -14.36 -4.11 -29.44
CA ARG A 83 -13.38 -4.19 -28.36
C ARG A 83 -14.05 -4.59 -27.06
N PHE A 84 -13.32 -5.29 -26.20
CA PHE A 84 -13.82 -5.60 -24.86
C PHE A 84 -14.03 -4.32 -24.03
N PRO A 85 -15.00 -4.32 -23.11
CA PRO A 85 -15.20 -3.18 -22.22
C PRO A 85 -14.03 -3.04 -21.25
N GLN A 86 -13.45 -1.84 -21.15
CA GLN A 86 -12.44 -1.54 -20.14
C GLN A 86 -13.07 -1.60 -18.74
N ASP A 87 -12.31 -2.10 -17.77
CA ASP A 87 -12.68 -2.14 -16.34
C ASP A 87 -13.97 -2.90 -15.99
N LYS A 88 -14.50 -3.70 -16.91
CA LYS A 88 -15.70 -4.52 -16.67
C LYS A 88 -15.46 -5.95 -17.15
N PRO A 89 -15.83 -6.97 -16.34
CA PRO A 89 -15.81 -8.34 -16.81
C PRO A 89 -16.83 -8.53 -17.94
N PHE A 90 -16.48 -9.35 -18.92
CA PHE A 90 -17.34 -9.72 -20.03
C PHE A 90 -17.24 -11.22 -20.28
N THR A 91 -18.26 -11.81 -20.89
CA THR A 91 -18.27 -13.24 -21.18
C THR A 91 -18.01 -13.52 -22.65
N ILE A 92 -17.22 -14.55 -22.93
CA ILE A 92 -17.03 -15.09 -24.28
C ILE A 92 -17.58 -16.51 -24.28
N GLU A 93 -18.49 -16.78 -25.20
CA GLU A 93 -19.01 -18.10 -25.50
C GLU A 93 -18.55 -18.52 -26.90
N ILE A 94 -17.89 -19.66 -26.99
CA ILE A 94 -17.45 -20.29 -28.22
C ILE A 94 -18.31 -21.54 -28.44
N VAL A 95 -18.94 -21.64 -29.60
CA VAL A 95 -19.75 -22.77 -30.02
C VAL A 95 -19.13 -23.39 -31.26
N LEU A 96 -18.59 -24.60 -31.10
CA LEU A 96 -18.02 -25.39 -32.17
C LEU A 96 -19.07 -26.41 -32.65
N GLN A 97 -19.50 -26.28 -33.91
CA GLN A 97 -20.36 -27.22 -34.60
C GLN A 97 -19.66 -27.72 -35.88
N PRO A 98 -20.12 -28.83 -36.48
CA PRO A 98 -19.46 -29.37 -37.67
C PRO A 98 -19.50 -28.39 -38.86
N GLN A 99 -20.55 -27.57 -38.98
CA GLN A 99 -20.70 -26.65 -40.11
C GLN A 99 -20.34 -25.20 -39.77
N THR A 100 -20.37 -24.82 -38.48
CA THR A 100 -20.21 -23.44 -38.05
C THR A 100 -19.37 -23.35 -36.78
N ILE A 101 -18.55 -22.32 -36.70
CA ILE A 101 -17.79 -21.93 -35.52
C ILE A 101 -18.29 -20.54 -35.15
N GLU A 102 -18.79 -20.37 -33.93
CA GLU A 102 -19.40 -19.13 -33.47
C GLU A 102 -18.69 -18.64 -32.20
N MET A 103 -18.39 -17.34 -32.16
CA MET A 103 -17.89 -16.62 -31.01
C MET A 103 -18.91 -15.53 -30.65
N ILE A 104 -19.44 -15.59 -29.43
CA ILE A 104 -20.50 -14.73 -28.91
C ILE A 104 -19.97 -13.99 -27.69
N VAL A 105 -20.14 -12.68 -27.66
CA VAL A 105 -19.72 -11.84 -26.53
C VAL A 105 -20.95 -11.38 -25.73
N ASP A 106 -20.88 -11.48 -24.40
CA ASP A 106 -21.92 -11.07 -23.44
C ASP A 106 -23.31 -11.72 -23.64
N ASN A 107 -23.34 -12.98 -24.11
CA ASN A 107 -24.57 -13.76 -24.35
C ASN A 107 -25.65 -12.98 -25.10
N CYS A 108 -25.21 -12.16 -26.05
CA CYS A 108 -26.11 -11.30 -26.77
C CYS A 108 -26.92 -12.09 -27.83
N ARG A 109 -28.08 -11.55 -28.22
CA ARG A 109 -28.95 -12.15 -29.26
C ARG A 109 -28.91 -11.38 -30.59
N LEU A 110 -27.94 -10.48 -30.74
CA LEU A 110 -27.80 -9.58 -31.88
C LEU A 110 -26.61 -10.01 -32.73
N SER A 111 -26.71 -9.84 -34.05
CA SER A 111 -25.62 -10.14 -34.98
C SER A 111 -24.38 -9.26 -34.78
N THR A 112 -24.48 -8.14 -34.06
CA THR A 112 -23.39 -7.19 -33.82
C THR A 112 -22.32 -7.72 -32.86
N CYS A 113 -22.69 -8.62 -31.98
CA CYS A 113 -21.85 -9.19 -30.91
C CYS A 113 -21.69 -10.71 -31.08
N MET A 114 -21.99 -11.20 -32.29
CA MET A 114 -21.66 -12.55 -32.76
C MET A 114 -20.65 -12.44 -33.91
N SER A 115 -19.73 -13.40 -33.97
CA SER A 115 -18.77 -13.56 -35.06
C SER A 115 -18.67 -15.03 -35.40
N LEU A 116 -18.75 -15.37 -36.68
CA LEU A 116 -18.85 -16.76 -37.11
C LEU A 116 -18.07 -17.00 -38.40
N ASP A 117 -17.60 -18.23 -38.56
CA ASP A 117 -16.94 -18.71 -39.77
C ASP A 117 -17.19 -20.22 -39.93
N ALA A 118 -16.86 -20.77 -41.10
CA ALA A 118 -16.99 -22.18 -41.41
C ALA A 118 -15.63 -22.91 -41.30
N PRO A 119 -15.63 -24.19 -40.84
CA PRO A 119 -14.43 -25.02 -40.83
C PRO A 119 -13.74 -25.12 -42.20
N LYS A 120 -12.41 -24.97 -42.22
CA LYS A 120 -11.60 -24.99 -43.44
C LYS A 120 -11.29 -26.44 -43.83
N GLY A 121 -11.44 -26.75 -45.12
CA GLY A 121 -11.15 -28.10 -45.65
C GLY A 121 -12.21 -29.14 -45.26
N PRO A 122 -11.87 -30.45 -45.28
CA PRO A 122 -12.82 -31.54 -45.00
C PRO A 122 -12.98 -31.89 -43.51
N ASN A 123 -12.02 -31.52 -42.65
CA ASN A 123 -12.05 -31.89 -41.23
C ASN A 123 -13.03 -31.01 -40.43
N ARG A 124 -13.70 -31.60 -39.45
CA ARG A 124 -14.85 -31.01 -38.74
C ARG A 124 -14.79 -31.15 -37.22
N PHE A 125 -13.81 -31.87 -36.71
CA PHE A 125 -13.70 -32.24 -35.30
C PHE A 125 -12.31 -31.93 -34.79
N LEU A 126 -12.23 -31.40 -33.57
CA LEU A 126 -10.98 -31.03 -32.92
C LEU A 126 -10.35 -32.28 -32.27
N ASN A 127 -9.20 -32.72 -32.77
CA ASN A 127 -8.49 -33.88 -32.23
C ASN A 127 -7.37 -33.44 -31.27
N VAL A 128 -7.74 -33.12 -30.04
CA VAL A 128 -6.79 -32.69 -29.01
C VAL A 128 -6.81 -33.65 -27.81
N ASN A 129 -5.63 -34.13 -27.42
CA ASN A 129 -5.41 -34.93 -26.19
C ASN A 129 -4.52 -34.21 -25.18
N ALA A 130 -4.24 -32.92 -25.43
CA ALA A 130 -3.37 -32.13 -24.58
C ALA A 130 -4.15 -31.45 -23.45
N PRO A 131 -3.49 -31.18 -22.31
CA PRO A 131 -4.06 -30.37 -21.24
C PRO A 131 -4.54 -29.01 -21.75
N LEU A 132 -5.64 -28.53 -21.17
CA LEU A 132 -6.13 -27.18 -21.38
C LEU A 132 -5.16 -26.18 -20.72
N GLN A 133 -4.65 -25.21 -21.47
CA GLN A 133 -3.77 -24.16 -20.97
C GLN A 133 -4.52 -22.84 -20.89
N LEU A 134 -4.46 -22.19 -19.73
CA LEU A 134 -5.04 -20.87 -19.49
C LEU A 134 -3.95 -19.85 -19.17
N GLY A 135 -4.15 -18.62 -19.61
CA GLY A 135 -3.30 -17.46 -19.31
C GLY A 135 -2.02 -17.33 -20.14
N GLY A 136 -1.62 -18.39 -20.83
CA GLY A 136 -0.43 -18.46 -21.65
C GLY A 136 -0.24 -19.90 -22.13
N ALA A 137 0.92 -20.18 -22.72
CA ALA A 137 1.31 -21.52 -23.14
C ALA A 137 2.61 -21.96 -22.45
N ALA A 138 2.70 -23.25 -22.13
CA ALA A 138 3.89 -23.90 -21.59
C ALA A 138 4.96 -24.17 -22.67
N VAL A 139 4.64 -23.89 -23.93
CA VAL A 139 5.44 -24.18 -25.12
C VAL A 139 5.58 -22.93 -25.97
N ASN A 140 6.62 -22.87 -26.81
CA ASN A 140 6.79 -21.78 -27.76
C ASN A 140 5.91 -22.02 -28.99
N LEU A 141 4.86 -21.21 -29.16
CA LEU A 141 3.86 -21.42 -30.20
C LEU A 141 4.37 -20.98 -31.57
N ASP A 142 5.24 -19.98 -31.62
CA ASP A 142 5.92 -19.56 -32.85
C ASP A 142 6.74 -20.70 -33.47
N TYR A 143 7.51 -21.40 -32.65
CA TYR A 143 8.30 -22.56 -33.05
C TYR A 143 7.41 -23.71 -33.50
N LEU A 144 6.37 -24.06 -32.74
CA LEU A 144 5.44 -25.12 -33.13
C LEU A 144 4.68 -24.77 -34.42
N GLY A 145 4.22 -23.52 -34.56
CA GLY A 145 3.56 -23.02 -35.75
C GLY A 145 4.43 -23.12 -37.00
N SER A 146 5.74 -22.87 -36.87
CA SER A 146 6.70 -23.05 -37.96
C SER A 146 6.87 -24.52 -38.38
N LEU A 147 6.79 -25.46 -37.44
CA LEU A 147 6.93 -26.89 -37.73
C LEU A 147 5.65 -27.50 -38.33
N PHE A 148 4.48 -27.05 -37.87
CA PHE A 148 3.18 -27.49 -38.39
C PHE A 148 2.72 -26.70 -39.62
N ASN A 149 3.40 -25.60 -39.98
CA ASN A 149 3.00 -24.67 -41.04
C ASN A 149 1.59 -24.07 -40.83
N TRP A 150 1.29 -23.66 -39.59
CA TRP A 150 0.04 -22.98 -39.30
C TRP A 150 -0.04 -21.64 -40.03
N THR A 151 -1.21 -21.35 -40.62
CA THR A 151 -1.42 -20.08 -41.35
C THR A 151 -1.53 -18.90 -40.40
N TYR A 152 -2.16 -19.12 -39.25
CA TYR A 152 -2.25 -18.16 -38.16
C TYR A 152 -1.69 -18.84 -36.91
N VAL A 153 -0.67 -18.24 -36.30
CA VAL A 153 -0.04 -18.76 -35.09
C VAL A 153 -0.57 -17.95 -33.90
N PRO A 154 -0.96 -18.57 -32.78
CA PRO A 154 -1.35 -17.83 -31.59
C PRO A 154 -0.16 -17.06 -31.03
N GLN A 155 -0.42 -15.90 -30.43
CA GLN A 155 0.66 -15.08 -29.87
C GLN A 155 1.35 -15.71 -28.66
N ASP A 156 2.65 -15.45 -28.53
CA ASP A 156 3.47 -15.84 -27.36
C ASP A 156 3.28 -14.90 -26.15
N LYS A 157 2.51 -13.80 -26.27
CA LYS A 157 2.20 -12.90 -25.14
C LYS A 157 1.19 -13.56 -24.20
N GLY A 158 1.53 -13.72 -22.93
CA GLY A 158 0.57 -14.21 -21.93
C GLY A 158 -0.53 -13.20 -21.62
N PHE A 159 -1.68 -13.71 -21.18
CA PHE A 159 -2.79 -12.91 -20.69
C PHE A 159 -2.47 -12.24 -19.34
N ASN A 160 -2.89 -10.99 -19.23
CA ASN A 160 -2.85 -10.24 -17.98
C ASN A 160 -4.27 -9.85 -17.58
N GLY A 161 -4.73 -10.36 -16.44
CA GLY A 161 -6.07 -10.16 -15.94
C GLY A 161 -6.60 -11.35 -15.16
N CYS A 162 -7.92 -11.41 -15.03
CA CYS A 162 -8.61 -12.47 -14.30
C CYS A 162 -9.50 -13.30 -15.22
N LEU A 163 -9.48 -14.62 -15.05
CA LEU A 163 -10.41 -15.57 -15.63
C LEU A 163 -11.35 -16.09 -14.55
N ARG A 164 -12.65 -16.19 -14.87
CA ARG A 164 -13.66 -16.79 -13.98
C ARG A 164 -14.63 -17.66 -14.77
N ASN A 165 -15.34 -18.52 -14.03
CA ASN A 165 -16.53 -19.22 -14.50
C ASN A 165 -16.32 -19.99 -15.82
N LEU A 166 -15.16 -20.64 -15.97
CA LEU A 166 -14.90 -21.48 -17.13
C LEU A 166 -15.81 -22.71 -17.12
N THR A 167 -16.62 -22.84 -18.17
CA THR A 167 -17.52 -23.97 -18.39
C THR A 167 -17.30 -24.54 -19.78
N ILE A 168 -17.17 -25.86 -19.87
CA ILE A 168 -17.02 -26.57 -21.14
C ILE A 168 -18.01 -27.72 -21.15
N ASN A 169 -18.91 -27.76 -22.13
CA ASN A 169 -19.98 -28.77 -22.24
C ASN A 169 -20.74 -28.96 -20.92
N GLU A 170 -21.18 -27.85 -20.32
CA GLU A 170 -21.91 -27.79 -19.04
C GLU A 170 -21.10 -28.21 -17.80
N ARG A 171 -19.81 -28.55 -17.97
CA ARG A 171 -18.91 -28.85 -16.85
C ARG A 171 -18.09 -27.62 -16.48
N THR A 172 -18.28 -27.16 -15.24
CA THR A 172 -17.47 -26.08 -14.68
C THR A 172 -16.11 -26.61 -14.25
N TYR A 173 -15.05 -25.96 -14.69
CA TYR A 173 -13.68 -26.27 -14.28
C TYR A 173 -13.37 -25.58 -12.94
N ASP A 174 -12.81 -26.31 -11.98
CA ASP A 174 -12.33 -25.70 -10.73
C ASP A 174 -10.98 -25.03 -10.98
N LEU A 175 -11.02 -23.72 -11.22
CA LEU A 175 -9.85 -22.92 -11.51
C LEU A 175 -8.88 -22.82 -10.31
N GLY A 176 -9.30 -23.22 -9.10
CA GLY A 176 -8.45 -23.30 -7.92
C GLY A 176 -7.54 -24.52 -7.84
N LEU A 177 -7.70 -25.51 -8.75
CA LEU A 177 -6.96 -26.77 -8.74
C LEU A 177 -6.32 -27.07 -10.11
N PRO A 178 -5.36 -26.24 -10.57
CA PRO A 178 -4.59 -26.56 -11.77
C PRO A 178 -3.72 -27.80 -11.53
N SER A 179 -3.49 -28.58 -12.59
CA SER A 179 -2.57 -29.73 -12.57
C SER A 179 -1.11 -29.28 -12.48
N GLU A 180 -0.78 -28.17 -13.14
CA GLU A 180 0.52 -27.51 -13.08
C GLU A 180 0.30 -26.01 -13.28
N VAL A 181 1.14 -25.19 -12.66
CA VAL A 181 0.99 -23.74 -12.61
C VAL A 181 2.35 -23.04 -12.62
N LYS A 182 2.44 -21.94 -13.35
CA LYS A 182 3.61 -21.04 -13.38
C LYS A 182 3.14 -19.59 -13.32
N ASP A 183 3.67 -18.79 -12.39
CA ASP A 183 3.44 -17.34 -12.27
C ASP A 183 1.94 -16.92 -12.28
N VAL A 184 1.13 -17.58 -11.44
CA VAL A 184 -0.31 -17.35 -11.33
C VAL A 184 -0.70 -16.92 -9.91
N ASN A 185 -1.74 -16.10 -9.79
CA ASN A 185 -2.40 -15.81 -8.53
C ASN A 185 -3.61 -16.73 -8.31
N SER A 186 -3.68 -17.40 -7.16
CA SER A 186 -4.88 -18.12 -6.74
C SER A 186 -6.01 -17.13 -6.50
N GLY A 187 -7.01 -17.14 -7.39
CA GLY A 187 -8.11 -16.20 -7.36
C GLY A 187 -7.91 -14.97 -8.23
N CYS A 188 -8.81 -14.04 -8.05
CA CYS A 188 -8.83 -12.78 -8.78
C CYS A 188 -8.86 -11.61 -7.81
N LEU A 189 -7.99 -11.67 -6.81
CA LEU A 189 -7.71 -10.51 -5.99
C LEU A 189 -6.94 -9.55 -6.89
N ILE A 190 -7.66 -8.52 -7.35
CA ILE A 190 -7.08 -7.36 -8.00
C ILE A 190 -5.99 -6.89 -7.04
N ARG A 191 -4.73 -7.05 -7.41
CA ARG A 191 -3.68 -6.29 -6.75
C ARG A 191 -3.94 -4.83 -7.14
N SER A 192 -4.69 -4.09 -6.31
CA SER A 192 -4.43 -2.68 -6.01
C SER A 192 -3.07 -2.52 -5.30
N VAL A 193 -2.08 -3.28 -5.76
CA VAL A 193 -0.69 -3.36 -5.33
C VAL A 193 0.16 -3.59 -6.57
N ALA A 194 -0.16 -2.88 -7.65
CA ALA A 194 0.73 -2.67 -8.80
C ALA A 194 1.86 -1.69 -8.46
N PHE A 195 2.36 -1.70 -7.21
CA PHE A 195 3.54 -0.93 -6.81
C PHE A 195 4.58 -1.72 -6.03
N VAL A 196 4.35 -3.00 -5.68
CA VAL A 196 5.32 -3.75 -4.83
C VAL A 196 5.82 -5.06 -5.47
N ALA A 197 5.62 -5.26 -6.78
CA ALA A 197 6.21 -6.41 -7.49
C ALA A 197 6.90 -6.06 -8.82
N SER A 198 7.11 -4.76 -9.09
CA SER A 198 7.95 -4.28 -10.19
C SER A 198 9.28 -3.67 -9.71
N ILE A 199 9.76 -4.01 -8.49
CA ILE A 199 11.19 -3.82 -8.18
C ILE A 199 11.97 -4.99 -8.80
N GLY A 200 11.88 -5.06 -10.12
CA GLY A 200 12.78 -5.74 -11.03
C GLY A 200 12.92 -4.76 -12.19
N THR A 201 14.14 -4.34 -12.49
CA THR A 201 14.54 -3.11 -13.24
C THR A 201 14.65 -1.91 -12.29
N GLU A 202 15.82 -1.45 -11.84
CA GLU A 202 17.21 -1.58 -12.29
C GLU A 202 18.10 -1.54 -11.04
N SER A 203 19.18 -2.31 -11.00
CA SER A 203 20.09 -2.38 -9.84
C SER A 203 20.62 -1.01 -9.41
N TYR A 204 20.65 -0.01 -10.30
CA TYR A 204 21.09 1.35 -9.97
C TYR A 204 20.21 2.08 -8.95
N TYR A 205 18.90 1.85 -8.91
CA TYR A 205 18.03 2.53 -7.94
C TYR A 205 18.32 2.05 -6.52
N LEU A 206 18.60 0.76 -6.37
CA LEU A 206 18.98 0.15 -5.09
C LEU A 206 20.33 0.71 -4.62
N PHE A 207 21.30 0.83 -5.51
CA PHE A 207 22.58 1.49 -5.22
C PHE A 207 22.42 2.98 -4.88
N ALA A 208 21.52 3.71 -5.55
CA ALA A 208 21.25 5.12 -5.28
C ALA A 208 20.63 5.33 -3.89
N ILE A 209 19.69 4.47 -3.48
CA ILE A 209 19.08 4.53 -2.14
C ILE A 209 20.11 4.21 -1.06
N ILE A 210 20.93 3.17 -1.25
CA ILE A 210 22.00 2.81 -0.30
C ILE A 210 23.03 3.94 -0.19
N ALA A 211 23.43 4.55 -1.31
CA ALA A 211 24.34 5.69 -1.31
C ALA A 211 23.74 6.90 -0.56
N CYS A 212 22.44 7.18 -0.73
CA CYS A 212 21.74 8.25 -0.03
C CYS A 212 21.73 8.00 1.49
N ILE A 213 21.44 6.78 1.93
CA ILE A 213 21.49 6.39 3.36
C ILE A 213 22.90 6.55 3.92
N PHE A 214 23.94 6.16 3.17
CA PHE A 214 25.33 6.30 3.58
C PHE A 214 25.75 7.77 3.74
N VAL A 215 25.35 8.64 2.81
CA VAL A 215 25.59 10.09 2.93
C VAL A 215 24.85 10.69 4.14
N MET A 216 23.61 10.29 4.38
CA MET A 216 22.85 10.74 5.56
C MET A 216 23.50 10.30 6.88
N LEU A 217 24.08 9.09 6.94
CA LEU A 217 24.84 8.62 8.10
C LEU A 217 26.12 9.41 8.32
N ILE A 218 26.85 9.76 7.25
CA ILE A 218 28.03 10.63 7.36
C ILE A 218 27.63 12.01 7.87
N LEU A 219 26.55 12.60 7.36
CA LEU A 219 26.06 13.88 7.83
C LEU A 219 25.65 13.84 9.30
N LEU A 220 24.99 12.77 9.74
CA LEU A 220 24.66 12.57 11.16
C LEU A 220 25.93 12.45 12.03
N LEU A 221 26.95 11.71 11.59
CA LEU A 221 28.23 11.61 12.30
C LEU A 221 28.95 12.96 12.35
N LEU A 222 28.94 13.73 11.27
CA LEU A 222 29.51 15.09 11.26
C LEU A 222 28.77 16.02 12.22
N ILE A 223 27.43 15.92 12.30
CA ILE A 223 26.63 16.69 13.25
C ILE A 223 26.96 16.28 14.69
N ILE A 224 27.09 14.97 14.95
CA ILE A 224 27.46 14.47 16.28
C ILE A 224 28.87 14.95 16.64
N LEU A 225 29.85 14.85 15.74
CA LEU A 225 31.22 15.30 15.96
C LEU A 225 31.31 16.83 16.12
N HIS A 226 30.54 17.59 15.34
CA HIS A 226 30.46 19.04 15.48
C HIS A 226 29.80 19.42 16.81
N LYS A 227 28.78 18.68 17.25
CA LYS A 227 28.16 18.88 18.56
C LYS A 227 29.13 18.53 19.69
N THR A 228 29.88 17.43 19.59
CA THR A 228 30.88 17.08 20.61
C THR A 228 32.03 18.09 20.63
N TYR A 229 32.46 18.60 19.47
CA TYR A 229 33.51 19.62 19.38
C TYR A 229 33.04 20.97 19.91
N GLN A 230 31.82 21.41 19.57
CA GLN A 230 31.23 22.63 20.13
C GLN A 230 31.10 22.54 21.66
N ASN A 231 30.71 21.37 22.20
CA ASN A 231 30.70 21.15 23.64
C ASN A 231 32.10 21.28 24.26
N GLU A 232 33.15 20.80 23.57
CA GLU A 232 34.55 20.88 24.04
C GLU A 232 35.10 22.31 24.05
N TRP A 233 34.63 23.20 23.16
CA TRP A 233 34.99 24.62 23.19
C TRP A 233 34.18 25.40 24.24
N HIS A 234 32.91 25.04 24.45
CA HIS A 234 32.08 25.64 25.49
C HIS A 234 32.62 25.34 26.91
N ASP A 235 33.22 24.16 27.12
CA ASP A 235 33.93 23.83 28.36
C ASP A 235 35.20 24.67 28.54
N LYS A 236 35.99 24.87 27.47
CA LYS A 236 37.24 25.65 27.54
C LYS A 236 36.99 27.15 27.77
N ASP A 237 35.89 27.71 27.26
CA ASP A 237 35.52 29.10 27.54
C ASP A 237 35.04 29.30 28.99
N MET A 238 34.51 28.26 29.65
CA MET A 238 34.20 28.31 31.09
C MET A 238 35.45 28.26 31.97
N ASP A 239 36.49 27.52 31.57
CA ASP A 239 37.76 27.43 32.33
C ASP A 239 38.55 28.75 32.31
N VAL A 240 38.46 29.56 31.25
CA VAL A 240 39.14 30.87 31.19
C VAL A 240 38.44 31.92 32.07
N ALA A 241 37.14 31.76 32.38
CA ALA A 241 36.42 32.63 33.29
C ALA A 241 36.62 32.29 34.79
N GLN A 242 37.26 31.16 35.12
CA GLN A 242 37.60 30.78 36.50
C GLN A 242 39.02 31.22 36.93
N GLY A 243 39.56 32.26 36.31
CA GLY A 243 40.81 32.91 36.73
C GLY A 243 40.70 33.76 38.01
N THR A 244 39.99 33.29 39.05
CA THR A 244 40.10 33.85 40.41
C THR A 244 39.63 32.82 41.45
N VAL A 245 40.28 31.66 41.50
CA VAL A 245 40.20 30.82 42.70
C VAL A 245 41.21 31.39 43.69
N VAL A 246 40.71 32.27 44.55
CA VAL A 246 41.38 32.63 45.81
C VAL A 246 41.40 31.37 46.65
N ASP A 247 42.60 30.96 47.07
CA ASP A 247 42.82 29.84 47.97
C ASP A 247 42.23 30.21 49.35
N TYR A 248 41.03 29.71 49.64
CA TYR A 248 40.44 29.77 50.97
C TYR A 248 40.83 28.51 51.72
N GLU A 249 42.03 28.51 52.31
CA GLU A 249 42.29 27.66 53.47
C GLU A 249 41.66 28.31 54.70
N GLU A 250 40.36 28.06 54.96
CA GLU A 250 39.86 28.08 56.33
C GLU A 250 38.49 27.42 56.44
N GLU A 251 38.50 26.31 57.21
CA GLU A 251 37.46 26.03 58.19
C GLU A 251 36.14 25.44 57.69
N GLY A 252 36.17 24.12 57.55
CA GLY A 252 35.39 23.27 58.47
C GLY A 252 33.90 23.13 58.18
N GLY A 253 33.51 21.95 57.72
CA GLY A 253 32.09 21.55 57.74
C GLY A 253 31.81 20.32 56.92
N GLY A 254 32.52 19.23 57.21
CA GLY A 254 32.22 17.93 56.61
C GLY A 254 30.82 17.47 56.95
N GLU A 255 29.90 17.61 56.01
CA GLU A 255 28.65 16.86 55.95
C GLU A 255 28.48 16.27 54.55
N ARG A 256 29.19 15.15 54.39
CA ARG A 256 28.86 13.94 53.60
C ARG A 256 27.91 14.13 52.42
N ASP A 257 28.44 13.85 51.25
CA ASP A 257 27.76 13.30 50.07
C ASP A 257 26.41 12.65 50.42
N THR A 258 25.31 13.38 50.23
CA THR A 258 23.98 12.78 50.23
C THR A 258 23.87 11.96 48.96
N ALA A 259 24.30 10.70 49.03
CA ALA A 259 23.95 9.68 48.06
C ALA A 259 22.43 9.65 47.95
N PHE A 260 21.90 10.21 46.86
CA PHE A 260 20.48 10.17 46.57
C PHE A 260 20.07 8.73 46.30
N ASP A 261 19.36 8.11 47.25
CA ASP A 261 18.75 6.79 47.07
C ASP A 261 17.49 6.93 46.20
N LEU A 262 17.58 6.51 44.94
CA LEU A 262 16.47 6.55 43.98
C LEU A 262 15.31 5.61 44.35
N ASN A 263 15.42 4.81 45.42
CA ASN A 263 14.29 4.02 45.92
C ASN A 263 13.18 4.86 46.55
N LEU A 264 13.38 6.15 46.81
CA LEU A 264 12.31 7.04 47.26
C LEU A 264 11.32 7.43 46.13
N LEU A 265 11.71 7.27 44.85
CA LEU A 265 10.81 7.49 43.71
C LEU A 265 9.83 6.34 43.50
N ASN A 266 10.10 5.17 44.10
CA ASN A 266 9.29 3.97 43.89
C ASN A 266 8.17 3.80 44.95
N SER A 267 7.98 4.75 45.87
CA SER A 267 6.96 4.64 46.93
C SER A 267 5.61 5.30 46.61
N GLN A 268 5.36 5.73 45.36
CA GLN A 268 4.04 6.25 44.95
C GLN A 268 3.28 5.40 43.92
N PHE A 269 3.85 4.29 43.48
CA PHE A 269 3.08 3.23 42.83
C PHE A 269 3.21 1.96 43.64
N GLY A 270 2.16 1.64 44.41
CA GLY A 270 2.03 0.39 45.16
C GLY A 270 1.92 -0.81 44.22
N LEU A 271 2.99 -1.11 43.48
CA LEU A 271 3.18 -2.38 42.82
C LEU A 271 3.73 -3.35 43.86
N ALA A 272 2.80 -4.12 44.42
CA ALA A 272 3.08 -5.26 45.25
C ALA A 272 4.17 -6.16 44.61
N ARG A 273 5.05 -6.67 45.47
CA ARG A 273 6.04 -7.70 45.16
C ARG A 273 5.43 -8.81 44.31
N PRO A 274 6.11 -9.27 43.24
CA PRO A 274 5.65 -10.39 42.43
C PRO A 274 6.04 -11.67 43.16
N ASN A 275 5.31 -12.07 44.21
CA ASN A 275 5.52 -13.39 44.80
C ASN A 275 4.26 -14.11 45.29
N ASP A 276 3.07 -13.52 45.25
CA ASP A 276 1.84 -14.25 45.61
C ASP A 276 0.66 -13.74 44.75
N LEU A 277 0.40 -14.37 43.60
CA LEU A 277 -0.99 -14.70 43.25
C LEU A 277 -1.05 -15.73 42.12
N ASP A 278 -1.84 -16.76 42.42
CA ASP A 278 -2.10 -17.95 41.63
C ASP A 278 -2.50 -17.73 40.18
N SER A 279 -2.18 -18.76 39.40
CA SER A 279 -2.72 -19.11 38.09
C SER A 279 -4.09 -18.51 37.77
N VAL A 280 -4.12 -17.48 36.92
CA VAL A 280 -5.32 -17.15 36.15
C VAL A 280 -5.09 -17.62 34.72
N GLN A 281 -5.70 -18.76 34.46
CA GLN A 281 -5.86 -19.42 33.18
C GLN A 281 -6.44 -18.43 32.16
N TYR A 282 -5.68 -18.10 31.11
CA TYR A 282 -6.20 -17.33 29.97
C TYR A 282 -7.18 -18.22 29.21
N THR A 283 -8.44 -18.21 29.63
CA THR A 283 -9.53 -18.70 28.80
C THR A 283 -9.84 -17.65 27.74
N ASN A 284 -9.87 -18.11 26.49
CA ASN A 284 -10.36 -17.37 25.33
C ASN A 284 -11.73 -16.75 25.65
N ILE A 285 -11.82 -15.43 25.73
CA ILE A 285 -13.08 -14.72 25.82
C ILE A 285 -13.13 -13.68 24.70
N THR A 286 -13.70 -14.11 23.59
CA THR A 286 -14.42 -13.25 22.65
C THR A 286 -15.67 -12.74 23.35
N ASN A 287 -15.69 -11.47 23.77
CA ASN A 287 -16.90 -10.64 23.89
C ASN A 287 -16.52 -9.23 24.35
N ASP A 288 -16.71 -8.25 23.47
CA ASP A 288 -16.52 -6.81 23.71
C ASP A 288 -17.32 -6.25 24.90
N GLN A 289 -18.29 -7.01 25.40
CA GLN A 289 -19.15 -6.58 26.51
C GLN A 289 -18.51 -6.76 27.90
N TYR A 290 -17.46 -7.58 28.03
CA TYR A 290 -16.84 -7.84 29.34
C TYR A 290 -15.76 -6.82 29.70
N LEU A 291 -14.96 -6.35 28.73
CA LEU A 291 -13.91 -5.36 28.94
C LEU A 291 -14.47 -4.02 29.45
N GLY A 292 -15.61 -3.59 28.90
CA GLY A 292 -16.31 -2.39 29.35
C GLY A 292 -16.71 -2.43 30.82
N SER A 293 -17.14 -3.60 31.32
CA SER A 293 -17.52 -3.76 32.73
C SER A 293 -16.33 -3.74 33.70
N ILE A 294 -15.16 -4.23 33.26
CA ILE A 294 -13.91 -4.20 34.04
C ILE A 294 -13.40 -2.77 34.13
N LEU A 295 -13.41 -2.03 33.03
CA LEU A 295 -13.00 -0.62 32.98
C LEU A 295 -13.94 0.26 33.81
N LEU A 296 -15.26 0.04 33.72
CA LEU A 296 -16.25 0.78 34.50
C LEU A 296 -16.09 0.52 36.01
N ARG A 297 -15.81 -0.73 36.40
CA ARG A 297 -15.55 -1.09 37.80
C ARG A 297 -14.28 -0.43 38.33
N ARG A 298 -13.22 -0.33 37.52
CA ARG A 298 -11.97 0.37 37.89
C ARG A 298 -12.15 1.89 37.97
N LYS A 299 -12.92 2.49 37.06
CA LYS A 299 -13.24 3.92 37.10
C LYS A 299 -13.96 4.29 38.39
N VAL A 300 -15.00 3.55 38.76
CA VAL A 300 -15.78 3.81 39.98
C VAL A 300 -14.94 3.62 41.26
N ALA A 301 -13.93 2.74 41.24
CA ALA A 301 -13.01 2.58 42.36
C ALA A 301 -12.02 3.75 42.51
N LEU A 302 -11.61 4.38 41.39
CA LEU A 302 -10.72 5.54 41.39
C LEU A 302 -11.47 6.83 41.75
N ASP A 303 -12.68 7.03 41.23
CA ASP A 303 -13.51 8.21 41.52
C ASP A 303 -13.96 8.28 43.00
N ASN A 304 -14.04 7.13 43.69
CA ASN A 304 -14.45 7.03 45.09
C ASN A 304 -13.28 6.82 46.06
N GLY A 305 -12.03 6.95 45.60
CA GLY A 305 -10.85 6.86 46.46
C GLY A 305 -10.75 8.07 47.40
N ALA A 306 -10.42 7.82 48.68
CA ALA A 306 -10.26 8.87 49.69
C ALA A 306 -9.05 9.80 49.43
N ASP A 307 -8.19 9.44 48.48
CA ASP A 307 -7.02 10.21 48.04
C ASP A 307 -7.27 10.97 46.71
N ALA A 308 -8.54 11.07 46.28
CA ALA A 308 -8.91 11.92 45.16
C ALA A 308 -8.75 13.40 45.58
N TYR A 309 -7.55 13.94 45.38
CA TYR A 309 -7.27 15.36 45.60
C TYR A 309 -8.27 16.20 44.80
N PRO A 310 -9.09 17.05 45.44
CA PRO A 310 -9.82 18.05 44.71
C PRO A 310 -8.81 19.16 44.43
N MET A 311 -8.49 19.42 43.16
CA MET A 311 -8.27 20.75 42.57
C MET A 311 -7.52 20.60 41.24
N ASP A 312 -8.28 20.64 40.15
CA ASP A 312 -7.79 21.19 38.89
C ASP A 312 -8.40 22.61 38.78
N ASP A 313 -7.99 23.49 39.69
CA ASP A 313 -8.35 24.92 39.65
C ASP A 313 -7.11 25.69 39.17
N VAL A 314 -7.30 26.48 38.12
CA VAL A 314 -6.26 27.26 37.42
C VAL A 314 -5.54 28.25 38.35
N ARG A 315 -6.09 28.48 39.55
CA ARG A 315 -5.54 29.36 40.59
C ARG A 315 -4.24 28.86 41.22
N CYS A 316 -3.84 27.61 41.02
CA CYS A 316 -2.58 27.08 41.56
C CYS A 316 -1.36 27.30 40.65
N TYR A 317 -1.53 27.84 39.43
CA TYR A 317 -0.42 28.05 38.48
C TYR A 317 -0.17 29.53 38.12
N ALA A 318 -0.86 30.47 38.76
CA ALA A 318 -0.74 31.90 38.45
C ALA A 318 0.06 32.67 39.52
N TYR A 319 1.23 32.17 39.91
CA TYR A 319 2.16 32.93 40.75
C TYR A 319 3.61 32.66 40.35
N GLU A 320 4.07 33.37 39.33
CA GLU A 320 5.51 33.69 39.20
C GLU A 320 5.83 34.74 40.26
N GLY A 321 6.83 34.46 41.09
CA GLY A 321 7.26 35.38 42.14
C GLY A 321 7.82 36.67 41.56
N ASP A 322 7.39 37.81 42.11
CA ASP A 322 8.05 39.09 41.91
C ASP A 322 9.12 39.28 43.00
N GLU A 323 10.38 39.32 42.61
CA GLU A 323 11.45 39.85 43.44
C GLU A 323 11.41 41.38 43.44
N THR A 324 11.15 41.96 44.62
CA THR A 324 11.45 43.36 45.03
C THR A 324 10.63 44.48 44.36
N SER A 325 10.16 45.56 45.01
CA SER A 325 10.02 45.94 46.41
C SER A 325 9.17 47.23 46.50
N TYR A 326 8.38 47.33 47.59
CA TYR A 326 7.75 48.50 48.21
C TYR A 326 6.63 49.30 47.51
N GLN A 327 5.61 49.54 48.34
CA GLN A 327 4.83 50.78 48.50
C GLN A 327 3.38 50.73 48.01
N SER A 328 2.51 50.41 48.97
CA SER A 328 1.06 50.62 48.95
C SER A 328 0.68 52.05 48.55
N LEU A 329 -0.52 52.24 48.00
CA LEU A 329 -1.54 53.15 48.54
C LEU A 329 -2.89 52.97 47.83
N SER A 330 -3.93 53.32 48.58
CA SER A 330 -5.34 52.94 48.46
C SER A 330 -6.16 53.65 47.38
N SER A 331 -7.29 52.99 47.05
CA SER A 331 -8.61 53.51 46.68
C SER A 331 -8.74 54.58 45.58
N LEU A 332 -9.57 54.31 44.56
CA LEU A 332 -10.88 54.98 44.41
C LEU A 332 -11.71 54.37 43.26
N THR A 333 -12.93 54.08 43.66
CA THR A 333 -14.18 53.86 42.94
C THR A 333 -14.43 54.70 41.69
N THR A 334 -14.90 53.98 40.66
CA THR A 334 -16.10 54.25 39.83
C THR A 334 -15.93 54.88 38.44
N CYS A 335 -16.32 54.03 37.49
CA CYS A 335 -16.74 54.21 36.10
C CYS A 335 -17.43 55.54 35.74
N SER A 336 -17.15 56.06 34.55
CA SER A 336 -18.09 56.04 33.40
C SER A 336 -17.58 56.90 32.24
N GLY A 337 -17.89 56.48 31.02
CA GLY A 337 -18.22 57.40 29.93
C GLY A 337 -17.13 57.75 28.91
N SER A 338 -17.28 57.13 27.73
CA SER A 338 -17.19 57.73 26.39
C SER A 338 -15.94 58.52 25.94
N GLU A 339 -15.43 58.05 24.79
CA GLU A 339 -14.86 58.78 23.66
C GLU A 339 -13.63 59.69 23.85
N SER A 340 -12.78 59.61 22.82
CA SER A 340 -11.86 60.64 22.36
C SER A 340 -10.47 60.71 23.00
N GLY A 341 -9.46 60.64 22.14
CA GLY A 341 -8.33 61.56 22.23
C GLY A 341 -7.08 61.02 22.90
N LEU A 342 -6.15 60.58 22.04
CA LEU A 342 -4.70 60.75 22.19
C LEU A 342 -4.31 61.87 23.17
N LYS A 343 -3.49 61.53 24.17
CA LYS A 343 -2.35 62.34 24.59
C LYS A 343 -1.40 61.51 25.44
N LEU A 344 -0.33 61.06 24.82
CA LEU A 344 0.89 60.63 25.52
C LEU A 344 1.60 61.90 26.02
N PRO A 345 1.94 62.03 27.30
CA PRO A 345 2.93 62.98 27.76
C PRO A 345 4.27 62.23 27.99
N ASN A 346 5.19 62.44 27.05
CA ASN A 346 6.60 62.85 27.21
C ASN A 346 7.37 62.53 28.52
N PRO A 347 8.72 62.46 28.47
CA PRO A 347 9.57 61.56 27.70
C PRO A 347 10.79 61.15 28.55
N SER A 348 10.84 59.94 29.08
CA SER A 348 12.05 59.45 29.77
C SER A 348 12.21 57.95 29.61
N LEU A 349 12.16 57.49 28.37
CA LEU A 349 12.30 56.07 28.04
C LEU A 349 13.78 55.75 27.76
N ALA A 350 14.24 54.68 28.42
CA ALA A 350 15.61 54.15 28.44
C ALA A 350 16.23 53.98 27.03
N PRO A 351 17.58 54.05 26.92
CA PRO A 351 18.31 54.16 25.63
C PRO A 351 18.03 53.01 24.65
N ASN A 352 17.61 51.85 25.14
CA ASN A 352 17.39 50.65 24.34
C ASN A 352 16.07 50.67 23.54
N LEU A 353 15.21 51.68 23.76
CA LEU A 353 13.92 51.84 23.08
C LEU A 353 13.92 52.98 22.05
N GLN A 354 15.00 53.75 21.94
CA GLN A 354 15.15 54.78 20.91
C GLN A 354 15.24 54.19 19.50
N MET A 355 15.84 53.01 19.37
CA MET A 355 16.01 52.33 18.08
C MET A 355 14.67 51.82 17.53
N LEU A 356 13.73 51.44 18.40
CA LEU A 356 12.36 51.06 18.01
C LEU A 356 11.51 52.29 17.64
N ALA A 357 11.68 53.42 18.33
CA ALA A 357 11.03 54.68 17.96
C ALA A 357 11.53 55.27 16.63
N TYR A 358 12.73 54.89 16.19
CA TYR A 358 13.27 55.22 14.87
C TYR A 358 12.72 54.31 13.77
N ILE A 359 12.53 53.01 14.07
CA ILE A 359 12.05 52.00 13.11
C ILE A 359 10.54 52.13 12.83
N TYR A 360 9.74 52.56 13.80
CA TYR A 360 8.29 52.74 13.66
C TYR A 360 7.84 54.17 13.34
N ARG A 361 8.77 55.04 12.94
CA ARG A 361 8.42 56.38 12.45
C ARG A 361 7.93 56.26 11.00
N GLU A 362 6.66 55.91 10.85
CA GLU A 362 5.97 55.94 9.55
C GLU A 362 5.98 57.37 8.99
N GLU A 363 6.52 57.51 7.78
CA GLU A 363 6.35 58.65 6.90
C GLU A 363 4.86 58.74 6.52
N SER A 364 4.13 59.69 7.12
CA SER A 364 2.86 60.13 6.56
C SER A 364 3.16 61.03 5.36
N SER A 365 2.96 60.49 4.16
CA SER A 365 2.78 61.30 2.96
C SER A 365 1.42 62.01 3.03
N ASP A 366 1.36 63.30 2.70
CA ASP A 366 0.60 63.79 1.53
C ASP A 366 0.38 65.31 1.53
N THR A 367 0.88 65.90 0.43
CA THR A 367 0.28 66.93 -0.46
C THR A 367 0.10 68.41 -0.07
N GLU A 368 0.32 69.23 -1.13
CA GLU A 368 -0.02 70.65 -1.36
C GLU A 368 0.89 71.66 -0.60
N GLN A 369 1.67 72.52 -1.26
CA GLN A 369 1.32 73.48 -2.31
C GLN A 369 2.57 73.99 -3.06
#